data_AF-A0A317H644-F1
#
_entry.id   AF-A0A317H644-F1
#
_cell.length_a   1.000
_cell.length_b   1.000
_cell.length_c   1.000
_cell.angle_alpha   90.00
_cell.angle_beta   90.00
_cell.angle_gamma   90.00
#
_symmetry.space_group_name_H-M   'P 1'
#
loop_
_entity.id
_entity.type
_entity.pdbx_description
1 polymer ?
#
loop_
_entity_poly.entity_id
_entity_poly.type
_entity_poly.pdbx_seq_one_letter_code
_entity_poly.pdbx_strand_id
1 'polypeptide(L)'
;MSDSVRVHILEPCLETWKNMSPTPNERFCPACMKEVIDFSEMNDDQIFRYLKNSTGKVCGHFYADQLNRNIKKPSEQKSWFKYVFKILIPARLLSERSHAQAKPKEETQACSKSFMLGYTPTISRELSYGNQDNIAKNVGRSIRGRVVDENGEGIPFATVLLVGTMNGQATDIHGNFSIYFKAGQDIILRVSSVGFESYESQFTTPINDLKIVLRQSFTGQVVTGGTTADRKSNITIVEKCRGLLQKLTDMDTVRIFPNPVPAGTSMQIAFDVKKAGETYLLMMTSISGQVILTKKLLVRERKQTNSIQVPIHTQGNYAVQVVNLSTNRSFSSKVIVL
;
A
#
# COMPACT_ATOMS: atom_id res chain seq x y z
N MET A 1 -15.13 25.76 25.88
CA MET A 1 -15.65 25.98 24.51
C MET A 1 -15.67 24.62 23.83
N SER A 2 -16.76 24.26 23.15
CA SER A 2 -16.90 22.94 22.53
C SER A 2 -15.90 22.75 21.38
N ASP A 3 -15.14 21.65 21.43
CA ASP A 3 -14.10 21.30 20.44
C ASP A 3 -14.67 20.65 19.16
N SER A 4 -15.99 20.53 19.07
CA SER A 4 -16.70 19.97 17.92
C SER A 4 -18.09 20.59 17.76
N VAL A 5 -18.57 20.62 16.53
CA VAL A 5 -19.92 21.07 16.15
C VAL A 5 -20.64 19.90 15.49
N ARG A 6 -21.91 19.68 15.86
CA ARG A 6 -22.77 18.69 15.21
C ARG A 6 -23.86 19.42 14.45
N VAL A 7 -23.94 19.18 13.15
CA VAL A 7 -24.96 19.77 12.26
C VAL A 7 -26.14 18.83 12.19
N HIS A 8 -27.32 19.32 12.58
CA HIS A 8 -28.58 18.59 12.49
C HIS A 8 -29.64 19.51 11.88
N ILE A 9 -30.37 18.99 10.89
CA ILE A 9 -31.48 19.71 10.27
C ILE A 9 -32.75 19.30 11.02
N LEU A 10 -33.29 20.21 11.82
CA LEU A 10 -34.53 19.95 12.58
C LEU A 10 -35.75 19.85 11.66
N GLU A 11 -35.77 20.68 10.62
CA GLU A 11 -36.89 20.83 9.69
C GLU A 11 -36.35 20.76 8.25
N PRO A 12 -36.29 19.56 7.63
CA PRO A 12 -35.87 19.43 6.25
C PRO A 12 -36.88 20.09 5.31
N CYS A 13 -36.40 20.93 4.40
CA CYS A 13 -37.24 21.53 3.37
C CYS A 13 -37.50 20.50 2.26
N LEU A 14 -38.75 20.38 1.82
CA LEU A 14 -39.15 19.46 0.73
C LEU A 14 -38.94 20.06 -0.67
N GLU A 15 -38.50 21.32 -0.75
CA GLU A 15 -38.25 22.02 -2.01
C GLU A 15 -36.90 21.63 -2.60
N THR A 16 -36.83 21.57 -3.94
CA THR A 16 -35.59 21.20 -4.64
C THR A 16 -34.68 22.41 -4.86
N TRP A 17 -33.37 22.25 -4.71
CA TRP A 17 -32.34 23.30 -4.94
C TRP A 17 -32.47 24.02 -6.29
N LYS A 18 -32.92 23.31 -7.33
CA LYS A 18 -33.12 23.84 -8.69
C LYS A 18 -34.22 24.92 -8.76
N ASN A 19 -35.18 24.89 -7.85
CA ASN A 19 -36.31 25.84 -7.81
C ASN A 19 -36.04 27.07 -6.93
N MET A 20 -34.81 27.25 -6.45
CA MET A 20 -34.40 28.39 -5.64
C MET A 20 -33.87 29.54 -6.52
N SER A 21 -34.18 30.79 -6.15
CA SER A 21 -33.74 31.98 -6.88
C SER A 21 -32.35 32.45 -6.41
N PRO A 22 -31.45 32.88 -7.31
CA PRO A 22 -30.12 33.37 -6.92
C PRO A 22 -30.20 34.69 -6.14
N THR A 23 -29.38 34.84 -5.10
CA THR A 23 -29.15 36.09 -4.34
C THR A 23 -27.69 36.53 -4.50
N PRO A 24 -27.31 37.76 -4.08
CA PRO A 24 -25.94 38.24 -4.19
C PRO A 24 -24.90 37.39 -3.43
N ASN A 25 -25.31 36.71 -2.35
CA ASN A 25 -24.42 35.89 -1.54
C ASN A 25 -24.68 34.39 -1.71
N GLU A 26 -25.94 33.93 -1.90
CA GLU A 26 -26.27 32.51 -2.09
C GLU A 26 -27.56 32.28 -2.92
N ARG A 27 -28.54 31.51 -2.39
CA ARG A 27 -29.85 31.26 -3.00
C ARG A 27 -30.97 31.47 -1.98
N PHE A 28 -32.14 31.91 -2.44
CA PHE A 28 -33.33 32.06 -1.61
C PHE A 28 -34.34 30.94 -1.89
N CYS A 29 -34.81 30.29 -0.82
CA CYS A 29 -35.83 29.25 -0.94
C CYS A 29 -37.23 29.84 -0.75
N PRO A 30 -38.14 29.72 -1.73
CA PRO A 30 -39.50 30.26 -1.63
C PRO A 30 -40.36 29.52 -0.61
N ALA A 31 -40.10 28.23 -0.35
CA ALA A 31 -40.92 27.41 0.55
C ALA A 31 -40.67 27.71 2.04
N CYS A 32 -39.42 27.94 2.44
CA CYS A 32 -39.08 28.26 3.82
C CYS A 32 -38.76 29.74 4.07
N MET A 33 -38.79 30.57 3.00
CA MET A 33 -38.48 32.00 3.01
C MET A 33 -37.15 32.35 3.71
N LYS A 34 -36.14 31.50 3.53
CA LYS A 34 -34.79 31.65 4.11
C LYS A 34 -33.76 31.67 3.00
N GLU A 35 -32.66 32.38 3.25
CA GLU A 35 -31.43 32.27 2.46
C GLU A 35 -30.76 30.94 2.79
N VAL A 36 -30.43 30.17 1.75
CA VAL A 36 -29.88 28.83 1.84
C VAL A 36 -28.46 28.84 1.31
N ILE A 37 -27.54 28.46 2.19
CA ILE A 37 -26.11 28.44 1.90
C ILE A 37 -25.69 27.08 1.39
N ASP A 38 -24.92 27.04 0.31
CA ASP A 38 -24.42 25.78 -0.23
C ASP A 38 -23.17 25.32 0.52
N PHE A 39 -23.33 24.35 1.41
CA PHE A 39 -22.22 23.71 2.11
C PHE A 39 -21.72 22.45 1.39
N SER A 40 -22.35 22.05 0.29
CA SER A 40 -22.01 20.83 -0.44
C SER A 40 -20.58 20.86 -1.01
N GLU A 41 -20.10 22.05 -1.39
CA GLU A 41 -18.73 22.27 -1.89
C GLU A 41 -17.71 22.60 -0.78
N MET A 42 -18.15 22.77 0.47
CA MET A 42 -17.27 23.17 1.57
C MET A 42 -16.66 21.96 2.30
N ASN A 43 -15.40 22.08 2.69
CA ASN A 43 -14.77 21.11 3.57
C ASN A 43 -15.14 21.33 5.05
N ASP A 44 -14.89 20.33 5.90
CA ASP A 44 -15.23 20.36 7.33
C ASP A 44 -14.66 21.59 8.07
N ASP A 45 -13.46 22.04 7.71
CA ASP A 45 -12.82 23.21 8.32
C ASP A 45 -13.54 24.52 7.94
N GLN A 46 -13.96 24.64 6.69
CA GLN A 46 -14.72 25.77 6.17
C GLN A 46 -16.11 25.81 6.79
N ILE A 47 -16.83 24.68 6.82
CA ILE A 47 -18.14 24.54 7.46
C ILE A 47 -18.03 24.94 8.94
N PHE A 48 -17.03 24.41 9.65
CA PHE A 48 -16.82 24.71 11.07
C PHE A 48 -16.58 26.20 11.31
N ARG A 49 -15.73 26.86 10.51
CA ARG A 49 -15.45 28.30 10.64
C ARG A 49 -16.67 29.14 10.30
N TYR A 50 -17.41 28.76 9.27
CA TYR A 50 -18.61 29.47 8.85
C TYR A 50 -19.67 29.45 9.96
N LEU A 51 -20.02 28.26 10.45
CA LEU A 51 -21.02 28.08 11.51
C LEU A 51 -20.62 28.73 12.84
N LYS A 52 -19.32 28.83 13.12
CA LYS A 52 -18.81 29.51 14.31
C LYS A 52 -18.93 31.03 14.21
N ASN A 53 -18.73 31.59 13.02
CA ASN A 53 -18.77 33.03 12.79
C ASN A 53 -20.20 33.54 12.53
N SER A 54 -21.12 32.67 12.09
CA SER A 54 -22.51 33.02 11.87
C SER A 54 -23.23 33.28 13.20
N THR A 55 -23.87 34.44 13.32
CA THR A 55 -24.70 34.80 14.47
C THR A 55 -26.15 34.40 14.21
N GLY A 56 -26.52 33.15 14.49
CA GLY A 56 -27.92 32.70 14.47
C GLY A 56 -28.17 31.35 13.79
N LYS A 57 -29.44 31.05 13.53
CA LYS A 57 -29.87 29.85 12.81
C LYS A 57 -29.63 30.04 11.31
N VAL A 58 -28.74 29.23 10.74
CA VAL A 58 -28.42 29.22 9.31
C VAL A 58 -29.21 28.11 8.61
N CYS A 59 -29.72 28.38 7.41
CA CYS A 59 -30.27 27.36 6.52
C CYS A 59 -29.22 27.00 5.46
N GLY A 60 -29.05 25.72 5.16
CA GLY A 60 -28.00 25.28 4.26
C GLY A 60 -28.33 23.99 3.54
N HIS A 61 -27.74 23.85 2.36
CA HIS A 61 -27.74 22.63 1.56
C HIS A 61 -26.49 21.83 1.91
N PHE A 62 -26.69 20.59 2.33
CA PHE A 62 -25.65 19.68 2.79
C PHE A 62 -25.79 18.34 2.07
N TYR A 63 -24.68 17.66 1.83
CA TYR A 63 -24.72 16.25 1.52
C TYR A 63 -25.11 15.42 2.75
N ALA A 64 -25.70 14.25 2.51
CA ALA A 64 -26.16 13.36 3.58
C ALA A 64 -25.02 12.94 4.54
N ASP A 65 -23.79 12.82 4.04
CA ASP A 65 -22.63 12.45 4.84
C ASP A 65 -22.13 13.59 5.73
N GLN A 66 -22.40 14.85 5.37
CA GLN A 66 -22.02 16.05 6.15
C GLN A 66 -22.92 16.25 7.39
N LEU A 67 -24.09 15.62 7.43
CA LEU A 67 -25.06 15.72 8.52
C LEU A 67 -24.83 14.67 9.61
N ASN A 68 -25.35 14.93 10.82
CA ASN A 68 -25.38 13.99 11.95
C ASN A 68 -24.01 13.43 12.38
N ARG A 69 -22.91 14.04 11.94
CA ARG A 69 -21.54 13.72 12.34
C ARG A 69 -20.93 14.82 13.21
N ASN A 70 -19.88 14.47 13.96
CA ASN A 70 -19.13 15.44 14.75
C ASN A 70 -18.04 16.08 13.87
N ILE A 71 -18.26 17.32 13.46
CA ILE A 71 -17.25 18.12 12.76
C ILE A 71 -16.26 18.64 13.80
N LYS A 72 -15.00 18.23 13.68
CA LYS A 72 -13.93 18.56 14.65
C LYS A 72 -13.38 19.95 14.36
N LYS A 73 -12.95 20.66 15.40
CA LYS A 73 -12.18 21.91 15.22
C LYS A 73 -10.94 21.59 14.35
N PRO A 74 -10.62 22.40 13.32
CA PRO A 74 -9.36 22.29 12.60
C PRO A 74 -8.20 22.30 13.59
N SER A 75 -7.32 21.31 13.52
CA SER A 75 -6.10 21.34 14.30
C SER A 75 -5.27 22.53 13.82
N GLU A 76 -5.02 23.50 14.70
CA GLU A 76 -4.10 24.60 14.39
C GLU A 76 -2.71 24.00 14.15
N GLN A 77 -2.31 23.92 12.88
CA GLN A 77 -1.00 23.40 12.49
C GLN A 77 0.06 24.27 13.18
N LYS A 78 0.73 23.71 14.20
CA LYS A 78 1.61 24.50 15.06
C LYS A 78 2.73 25.12 14.23
N SER A 79 2.77 26.46 14.26
CA SER A 79 3.65 27.33 13.45
C SER A 79 5.14 27.01 13.56
N TRP A 80 5.61 26.33 14.63
CA TRP A 80 7.02 25.99 14.82
C TRP A 80 7.63 25.15 13.68
N PHE A 81 6.86 24.30 13.00
CA PHE A 81 7.34 23.57 11.82
C PHE A 81 7.74 24.51 10.66
N LYS A 82 7.15 25.73 10.57
CA LYS A 82 7.57 26.76 9.60
C LYS A 82 8.96 27.32 9.91
N TYR A 83 9.39 27.29 11.17
CA TYR A 83 10.70 27.78 11.60
C TYR A 83 11.79 26.71 11.46
N VAL A 84 11.44 25.43 11.58
CA VAL A 84 12.38 24.30 11.38
C VAL A 84 13.01 24.33 9.98
N PHE A 85 12.21 24.56 8.93
CA PHE A 85 12.74 24.65 7.56
C PHE A 85 13.49 25.96 7.27
N LYS A 86 13.24 27.04 8.03
CA LYS A 86 14.01 28.28 7.92
C LYS A 86 15.40 28.21 8.54
N ILE A 87 15.61 27.33 9.52
CA ILE A 87 16.89 27.17 10.22
C ILE A 87 17.74 26.04 9.62
N LEU A 88 17.12 24.93 9.20
CA LEU A 88 17.88 23.75 8.73
C LEU A 88 18.44 23.88 7.30
N ILE A 89 17.78 24.61 6.40
CA ILE A 89 18.22 24.74 5.01
C ILE A 89 19.50 25.59 4.88
N PRO A 90 19.64 26.77 5.52
CA PRO A 90 20.89 27.54 5.48
C PRO A 90 22.05 26.82 6.17
N ALA A 91 21.78 26.11 7.27
CA ALA A 91 22.81 25.38 8.02
C ALA A 91 23.44 24.23 7.21
N ARG A 92 22.70 23.63 6.26
CA ARG A 92 23.23 22.57 5.39
C ARG A 92 24.15 23.10 4.29
N LEU A 93 23.89 24.31 3.78
CA LEU A 93 24.75 24.98 2.77
C LEU A 93 26.13 25.37 3.32
N LEU A 94 26.26 25.54 4.64
CA LEU A 94 27.54 25.88 5.29
C LEU A 94 28.38 24.66 5.69
N SER A 95 27.90 23.43 5.49
CA SER A 95 28.58 22.20 5.90
C SER A 95 29.26 21.45 4.74
N GLU A 96 29.08 21.91 3.50
CA GLU A 96 29.82 21.35 2.36
C GLU A 96 31.19 22.02 2.26
N ARG A 97 32.22 21.31 2.74
CA ARG A 97 33.61 21.64 2.40
C ARG A 97 33.78 21.48 0.90
N SER A 98 34.04 22.58 0.21
CA SER A 98 34.33 22.63 -1.22
C SER A 98 35.67 21.95 -1.52
N HIS A 99 35.65 20.70 -2.00
CA HIS A 99 36.80 20.08 -2.66
C HIS A 99 36.83 20.48 -4.14
N ALA A 100 37.04 21.77 -4.42
CA ALA A 100 37.00 22.33 -5.78
C ALA A 100 38.37 22.34 -6.50
N GLN A 101 39.43 21.75 -5.94
CA GLN A 101 40.72 21.62 -6.62
C GLN A 101 41.33 20.23 -6.43
N ALA A 102 40.72 19.21 -7.02
CA ALA A 102 41.49 18.07 -7.47
C ALA A 102 42.01 18.38 -8.88
N LYS A 103 43.32 18.61 -9.01
CA LYS A 103 44.01 18.71 -10.31
C LYS A 103 43.71 17.45 -11.15
N PRO A 104 43.42 17.56 -12.45
CA PRO A 104 43.32 16.39 -13.32
C PRO A 104 44.68 15.68 -13.33
N LYS A 105 44.66 14.38 -13.01
CA LYS A 105 45.83 13.52 -13.18
C LYS A 105 45.79 13.01 -14.63
N GLU A 106 46.59 13.63 -15.49
CA GLU A 106 46.95 13.06 -16.79
C GLU A 106 47.86 11.86 -16.55
N GLU A 107 47.44 10.66 -16.96
CA GLU A 107 48.32 9.51 -17.14
C GLU A 107 48.04 8.87 -18.52
N THR A 108 48.75 9.42 -19.51
CA THR A 108 49.54 8.74 -20.54
C THR A 108 49.02 7.42 -21.14
N GLN A 109 48.64 7.50 -22.41
CA GLN A 109 48.64 6.38 -23.35
C GLN A 109 50.07 5.82 -23.51
N ALA A 110 50.24 4.52 -23.29
CA ALA A 110 51.42 3.75 -23.71
C ALA A 110 51.05 2.83 -24.88
N CYS A 111 51.84 2.92 -25.94
CA CYS A 111 51.74 2.17 -27.18
C CYS A 111 52.33 0.74 -27.04
N SER A 112 51.84 -0.13 -27.92
CA SER A 112 52.47 -1.34 -28.46
C SER A 112 52.56 -2.59 -27.57
N LYS A 113 51.79 -3.61 -27.96
CA LYS A 113 52.38 -4.80 -28.59
C LYS A 113 51.28 -5.67 -29.19
N SER A 114 51.23 -5.67 -30.52
CA SER A 114 50.65 -6.74 -31.31
C SER A 114 51.52 -8.00 -31.19
N PHE A 115 50.93 -9.13 -30.81
CA PHE A 115 51.44 -10.47 -31.13
C PHE A 115 50.28 -11.36 -31.56
N MET A 116 50.54 -12.12 -32.62
CA MET A 116 49.60 -12.62 -33.61
C MET A 116 49.03 -14.01 -33.32
N LEU A 117 47.83 -14.21 -33.89
CA LEU A 117 47.27 -15.42 -34.53
C LEU A 117 47.04 -16.71 -33.73
N GLY A 118 45.82 -17.21 -33.86
CA GLY A 118 45.58 -18.66 -33.88
C GLY A 118 44.14 -19.08 -33.61
N TYR A 119 43.23 -18.85 -34.58
CA TYR A 119 42.36 -19.88 -35.18
C TYR A 119 41.11 -19.26 -35.85
N THR A 120 41.07 -19.39 -37.17
CA THR A 120 39.90 -19.37 -38.07
C THR A 120 39.05 -20.63 -37.85
N PRO A 121 37.77 -20.76 -38.28
CA PRO A 121 37.19 -20.14 -39.48
C PRO A 121 35.75 -19.61 -39.38
N THR A 122 35.46 -18.61 -40.22
CA THR A 122 34.13 -18.28 -40.69
C THR A 122 33.85 -19.09 -41.94
N ILE A 123 32.95 -20.08 -41.88
CA ILE A 123 32.23 -20.60 -43.05
C ILE A 123 30.77 -20.88 -42.64
N SER A 124 29.90 -20.11 -43.29
CA SER A 124 28.48 -20.34 -43.60
C SER A 124 27.72 -21.47 -42.89
N ARG A 125 26.58 -21.13 -42.28
CA ARG A 125 25.36 -21.93 -42.52
C ARG A 125 24.07 -21.16 -42.25
N GLU A 126 23.33 -21.04 -43.34
CA GLU A 126 21.90 -20.87 -43.54
C GLU A 126 20.98 -20.84 -42.30
N LEU A 127 20.07 -19.86 -42.35
CA LEU A 127 18.77 -19.88 -41.69
C LEU A 127 18.00 -21.15 -42.11
N SER A 128 18.24 -22.24 -41.38
CA SER A 128 17.47 -23.47 -41.47
C SER A 128 16.23 -23.32 -40.59
N TYR A 129 15.11 -23.07 -41.25
CA TYR A 129 13.76 -23.34 -40.75
C TYR A 129 13.63 -24.86 -40.52
N GLY A 130 13.74 -25.27 -39.26
CA GLY A 130 13.61 -26.67 -38.85
C GLY A 130 12.61 -26.76 -37.70
N ASN A 131 11.37 -27.09 -38.05
CA ASN A 131 10.38 -27.61 -37.11
C ASN A 131 10.93 -28.90 -36.49
N GLN A 132 10.90 -28.99 -35.16
CA GLN A 132 10.38 -30.16 -34.47
C GLN A 132 10.09 -29.79 -33.02
N ASP A 133 8.81 -29.49 -32.78
CA ASP A 133 8.00 -30.23 -31.82
C ASP A 133 8.74 -30.66 -30.55
N ASN A 134 8.74 -29.77 -29.56
CA ASN A 134 8.51 -30.08 -28.15
C ASN A 134 8.04 -28.81 -27.42
N ILE A 135 7.02 -28.14 -27.97
CA ILE A 135 6.12 -27.39 -27.10
C ILE A 135 5.37 -28.48 -26.35
N ALA A 136 5.91 -28.87 -25.19
CA ALA A 136 5.13 -29.52 -24.17
C ALA A 136 3.85 -28.69 -24.05
N LYS A 137 2.75 -29.25 -24.56
CA LYS A 137 1.39 -28.79 -24.35
C LYS A 137 1.17 -28.77 -22.84
N ASN A 138 1.64 -27.73 -22.17
CA ASN A 138 0.89 -27.15 -21.09
C ASN A 138 -0.38 -26.65 -21.77
N VAL A 139 -1.38 -27.53 -21.88
CA VAL A 139 -2.76 -27.13 -22.13
C VAL A 139 -3.17 -26.36 -20.87
N GLY A 140 -2.67 -25.13 -20.75
CA GLY A 140 -3.08 -24.17 -19.76
C GLY A 140 -4.54 -23.90 -20.05
N ARG A 141 -5.41 -24.37 -19.16
CA ARG A 141 -6.81 -23.99 -19.19
C ARG A 141 -6.84 -22.50 -18.87
N SER A 142 -7.48 -21.70 -19.72
CA SER A 142 -7.65 -20.27 -19.49
C SER A 142 -9.05 -19.99 -18.98
N ILE A 143 -9.16 -19.11 -17.98
CA ILE A 143 -10.42 -18.46 -17.64
C ILE A 143 -10.38 -17.09 -18.29
N ARG A 144 -11.37 -16.81 -19.13
CA ARG A 144 -11.59 -15.52 -19.76
C ARG A 144 -12.92 -14.96 -19.30
N GLY A 145 -12.96 -13.66 -19.08
CA GLY A 145 -14.14 -13.02 -18.54
C GLY A 145 -14.05 -11.51 -18.49
N ARG A 146 -15.15 -10.92 -18.01
CA ARG A 146 -15.27 -9.48 -17.79
C ARG A 146 -15.74 -9.21 -16.37
N VAL A 147 -15.06 -8.28 -15.70
CA VAL A 147 -15.42 -7.74 -14.39
C VAL A 147 -16.19 -6.45 -14.61
N VAL A 148 -17.42 -6.40 -14.10
CA VAL A 148 -18.30 -5.24 -14.20
C VAL A 148 -18.83 -4.81 -12.83
N ASP A 149 -19.31 -3.58 -12.73
CA ASP A 149 -20.08 -3.10 -11.58
C ASP A 149 -21.57 -3.47 -11.69
N GLU A 150 -22.37 -3.03 -10.71
CA GLU A 150 -23.82 -3.26 -10.71
C GLU A 150 -24.55 -2.56 -11.86
N ASN A 151 -23.97 -1.50 -12.43
CA ASN A 151 -24.50 -0.76 -13.58
C ASN A 151 -24.11 -1.42 -14.93
N GLY A 152 -23.24 -2.44 -14.91
CA GLY A 152 -22.73 -3.12 -16.08
C GLY A 152 -21.52 -2.45 -16.74
N GLU A 153 -20.95 -1.43 -16.11
CA GLU A 153 -19.70 -0.78 -16.55
C GLU A 153 -18.50 -1.66 -16.19
N GLY A 154 -17.53 -1.77 -17.11
CA GLY A 154 -16.32 -2.55 -16.88
C GLY A 154 -15.45 -1.90 -15.81
N ILE A 155 -14.98 -2.70 -14.84
CA ILE A 155 -14.10 -2.20 -13.77
C ILE A 155 -12.64 -2.35 -14.24
N PRO A 156 -11.93 -1.24 -14.54
CA PRO A 156 -10.55 -1.30 -14.96
C PRO A 156 -9.61 -1.55 -13.79
N PHE A 157 -8.47 -2.19 -14.07
CA PHE A 157 -7.40 -2.47 -13.09
C PHE A 157 -7.83 -3.29 -11.87
N ALA A 158 -8.96 -4.00 -11.91
CA ALA A 158 -9.33 -4.96 -10.89
C ALA A 158 -8.31 -6.11 -10.88
N THR A 159 -7.94 -6.55 -9.69
CA THR A 159 -6.98 -7.65 -9.50
C THR A 159 -7.71 -8.97 -9.54
N VAL A 160 -7.38 -9.82 -10.52
CA VAL A 160 -7.88 -11.21 -10.64
C VAL A 160 -6.76 -12.14 -10.19
N LEU A 161 -6.93 -12.86 -9.08
CA LEU A 161 -5.91 -13.70 -8.45
C LEU A 161 -6.40 -15.13 -8.28
N LEU A 162 -5.57 -16.11 -8.63
CA LEU A 162 -5.79 -17.51 -8.27
C LEU A 162 -5.26 -17.76 -6.85
N VAL A 163 -6.17 -17.85 -5.88
CA VAL A 163 -5.85 -18.00 -4.45
C VAL A 163 -5.04 -19.29 -4.23
N GLY A 164 -3.96 -19.18 -3.46
CA GLY A 164 -3.00 -20.27 -3.24
C GLY A 164 -1.86 -20.30 -4.28
N THR A 165 -1.89 -19.42 -5.28
CA THR A 165 -0.80 -19.24 -6.25
C THR A 165 -0.39 -17.76 -6.35
N MET A 166 0.73 -17.47 -7.00
CA MET A 166 1.13 -16.10 -7.35
C MET A 166 0.62 -15.66 -8.73
N ASN A 167 -0.22 -16.48 -9.39
CA ASN A 167 -0.77 -16.15 -10.70
C ASN A 167 -1.93 -15.17 -10.51
N GLY A 168 -1.68 -13.91 -10.84
CA GLY A 168 -2.68 -12.85 -10.88
C GLY A 168 -2.56 -12.01 -12.14
N GLN A 169 -3.68 -11.44 -12.57
CA GLN A 169 -3.82 -10.62 -13.77
C GLN A 169 -4.69 -9.41 -13.44
N ALA A 170 -4.31 -8.21 -13.89
CA ALA A 170 -5.16 -7.03 -13.80
C ALA A 170 -6.14 -6.98 -14.98
N THR A 171 -7.36 -6.49 -14.77
CA THR A 171 -8.31 -6.24 -15.87
C THR A 171 -7.90 -5.04 -16.73
N ASP A 172 -8.27 -5.10 -18.01
CA ASP A 172 -8.04 -4.00 -18.96
C ASP A 172 -9.01 -2.81 -18.73
N ILE A 173 -8.90 -1.77 -19.56
CA ILE A 173 -9.75 -0.57 -19.49
C ILE A 173 -11.26 -0.84 -19.66
N HIS A 174 -11.62 -2.00 -20.19
CA HIS A 174 -13.01 -2.44 -20.40
C HIS A 174 -13.43 -3.54 -19.41
N GLY A 175 -12.59 -3.84 -18.42
CA GLY A 175 -12.83 -4.86 -17.40
C GLY A 175 -12.56 -6.30 -17.85
N ASN A 176 -11.98 -6.55 -19.03
CA ASN A 176 -11.71 -7.91 -19.49
C ASN A 176 -10.42 -8.47 -18.88
N PHE A 177 -10.39 -9.80 -18.68
CA PHE A 177 -9.21 -10.52 -18.20
C PHE A 177 -9.08 -11.90 -18.87
N SER A 178 -7.86 -12.42 -18.89
CA SER A 178 -7.54 -13.78 -19.28
C SER A 178 -6.45 -14.32 -18.36
N ILE A 179 -6.73 -15.38 -17.60
CA ILE A 179 -5.80 -15.97 -16.64
C ILE A 179 -5.64 -17.48 -16.90
N TYR A 180 -4.40 -17.96 -16.88
CA TYR A 180 -4.07 -19.36 -17.13
C TYR A 180 -3.89 -20.14 -15.83
N PHE A 181 -4.41 -21.37 -15.78
CA PHE A 181 -4.27 -22.27 -14.64
C PHE A 181 -3.88 -23.70 -15.06
N LYS A 182 -3.29 -24.44 -14.13
CA LYS A 182 -2.88 -25.84 -14.32
C LYS A 182 -4.09 -26.77 -14.16
N ALA A 183 -4.24 -27.75 -15.05
CA ALA A 183 -5.37 -28.67 -15.04
C ALA A 183 -5.30 -29.66 -13.86
N GLY A 184 -6.46 -29.99 -13.26
CA GLY A 184 -6.58 -31.03 -12.21
C GLY A 184 -6.52 -30.52 -10.77
N GLN A 185 -6.59 -29.21 -10.55
CA GLN A 185 -6.67 -28.59 -9.22
C GLN A 185 -7.92 -27.73 -9.12
N ASP A 186 -8.63 -27.81 -8.00
CA ASP A 186 -9.69 -26.85 -7.68
C ASP A 186 -9.04 -25.51 -7.38
N ILE A 187 -9.39 -24.51 -8.18
CA ILE A 187 -8.83 -23.16 -8.06
C ILE A 187 -9.90 -22.21 -7.54
N ILE A 188 -9.52 -21.38 -6.59
CA ILE A 188 -10.37 -20.28 -6.12
C ILE A 188 -9.91 -19.03 -6.87
N LEU A 189 -10.80 -18.45 -7.68
CA LEU A 189 -10.59 -17.17 -8.34
C LEU A 189 -11.09 -16.07 -7.39
N ARG A 190 -10.19 -15.20 -6.96
CA ARG A 190 -10.49 -13.99 -6.20
C ARG A 190 -10.36 -12.78 -7.09
N VAL A 191 -11.41 -11.97 -7.16
CA VAL A 191 -11.38 -10.66 -7.84
C VAL A 191 -11.58 -9.57 -6.81
N SER A 192 -10.68 -8.59 -6.80
CA SER A 192 -10.77 -7.43 -5.91
C SER A 192 -10.47 -6.14 -6.64
N SER A 193 -11.17 -5.07 -6.25
CA SER A 193 -10.92 -3.71 -6.70
C SER A 193 -11.13 -2.73 -5.55
N VAL A 194 -10.52 -1.56 -5.63
CA VAL A 194 -10.65 -0.53 -4.59
C VAL A 194 -12.09 -0.03 -4.55
N GLY A 195 -12.73 -0.08 -3.37
CA GLY A 195 -14.13 0.34 -3.18
C GLY A 195 -15.18 -0.73 -3.48
N PHE A 196 -14.77 -1.97 -3.74
CA PHE A 196 -15.67 -3.10 -4.05
C PHE A 196 -15.45 -4.28 -3.10
N GLU A 197 -16.50 -5.07 -2.89
CA GLU A 197 -16.39 -6.34 -2.15
C GLU A 197 -15.59 -7.34 -2.98
N SER A 198 -14.70 -8.09 -2.33
CA SER A 198 -13.94 -9.13 -3.02
C SER A 198 -14.85 -10.28 -3.41
N TYR A 199 -14.86 -10.63 -4.68
CA TYR A 199 -15.56 -11.79 -5.20
C TYR A 199 -14.66 -13.02 -5.13
N GLU A 200 -15.17 -14.15 -4.63
CA GLU A 200 -14.45 -15.43 -4.61
C GLU A 200 -15.36 -16.54 -5.14
N SER A 201 -14.84 -17.35 -6.07
CA SER A 201 -15.55 -18.51 -6.60
C SER A 201 -14.59 -19.63 -6.97
N GLN A 202 -15.05 -20.87 -6.82
CA GLN A 202 -14.29 -22.07 -7.15
C GLN A 202 -14.57 -22.50 -8.59
N PHE A 203 -13.50 -22.82 -9.33
CA PHE A 203 -13.57 -23.34 -10.68
C PHE A 203 -12.71 -24.59 -10.84
N THR A 204 -13.22 -25.57 -11.58
CA THR A 204 -12.52 -26.83 -11.90
C THR A 204 -12.32 -26.99 -13.42
N THR A 205 -13.08 -26.24 -14.24
CA THR A 205 -13.10 -26.30 -15.71
C THR A 205 -12.74 -24.95 -16.34
N PRO A 206 -12.20 -24.94 -17.57
CA PRO A 206 -11.97 -23.69 -18.30
C PRO A 206 -13.30 -23.03 -18.65
N ILE A 207 -13.36 -21.69 -18.52
CA ILE A 207 -14.53 -20.88 -18.89
C ILE A 207 -14.06 -19.77 -19.81
N ASN A 208 -14.73 -19.61 -20.95
CA ASN A 208 -14.34 -18.63 -21.97
C ASN A 208 -15.08 -17.29 -21.86
N ASP A 209 -16.19 -17.23 -21.11
CA ASP A 209 -17.01 -16.02 -20.98
C ASP A 209 -17.61 -15.89 -19.56
N LEU A 210 -16.75 -15.63 -18.59
CA LEU A 210 -17.15 -15.44 -17.19
C LEU A 210 -17.49 -13.97 -16.93
N LYS A 211 -18.76 -13.66 -16.68
CA LYS A 211 -19.18 -12.33 -16.20
C LYS A 211 -19.15 -12.29 -14.68
N ILE A 212 -18.32 -11.41 -14.11
CA ILE A 212 -18.18 -11.19 -12.67
C ILE A 212 -18.72 -9.81 -12.34
N VAL A 213 -19.71 -9.74 -11.45
CA VAL A 213 -20.27 -8.47 -10.97
C VAL A 213 -19.72 -8.20 -9.57
N LEU A 214 -18.97 -7.11 -9.41
CA LEU A 214 -18.51 -6.66 -8.10
C LEU A 214 -19.52 -5.67 -7.51
N ARG A 215 -19.88 -5.89 -6.25
CA ARG A 215 -20.71 -4.97 -5.50
C ARG A 215 -19.85 -3.91 -4.83
N GLN A 216 -20.31 -2.67 -4.80
CA GLN A 216 -19.61 -1.61 -4.09
C GLN A 216 -19.59 -1.94 -2.60
N SER A 217 -18.40 -1.91 -2.00
CA SER A 217 -18.23 -2.09 -0.57
C SER A 217 -17.95 -0.75 0.08
N PHE A 218 -18.91 -0.26 0.85
CA PHE A 218 -18.66 0.77 1.84
C PHE A 218 -18.09 0.08 3.08
N THR A 219 -16.79 -0.24 3.10
CA THR A 219 -16.15 -0.85 4.28
C THR A 219 -16.07 0.14 5.45
N GLY A 220 -17.20 0.31 6.13
CA GLY A 220 -17.33 0.82 7.49
C GLY A 220 -18.06 -0.23 8.32
N GLN A 221 -17.41 -1.36 8.62
CA GLN A 221 -18.01 -2.39 9.47
C GLN A 221 -18.09 -1.86 10.91
N VAL A 222 -19.29 -1.48 11.35
CA VAL A 222 -19.58 -1.16 12.75
C VAL A 222 -19.85 -2.48 13.47
N VAL A 223 -18.87 -2.93 14.26
CA VAL A 223 -19.05 -4.05 15.18
C VAL A 223 -19.82 -3.52 16.39
N THR A 224 -21.11 -3.85 16.50
CA THR A 224 -21.93 -3.52 17.68
C THR A 224 -21.58 -4.47 18.83
N GLY A 225 -20.61 -4.09 19.65
CA GLY A 225 -20.43 -4.65 20.99
C GLY A 225 -21.12 -3.75 22.00
N GLY A 226 -22.15 -4.25 22.68
CA GLY A 226 -22.77 -3.54 23.80
C GLY A 226 -21.77 -3.39 24.95
N THR A 227 -21.53 -2.17 25.40
CA THR A 227 -20.77 -1.91 26.64
C THR A 227 -21.72 -1.35 27.67
N THR A 228 -21.84 -2.01 28.82
CA THR A 228 -22.40 -1.37 30.01
C THR A 228 -21.43 -0.28 30.46
N ALA A 229 -21.95 0.94 30.66
CA ALA A 229 -21.15 2.07 31.07
C ALA A 229 -20.88 2.00 32.57
N ASP A 230 -19.76 1.40 32.96
CA ASP A 230 -19.22 1.62 34.28
C ASP A 230 -18.63 3.02 34.36
N ARG A 231 -19.13 3.81 35.31
CA ARG A 231 -18.67 5.18 35.59
C ARG A 231 -17.24 5.11 36.15
N LYS A 232 -16.24 5.07 35.27
CA LYS A 232 -14.85 5.24 35.68
C LYS A 232 -14.51 6.73 35.84
N SER A 233 -13.90 7.00 36.99
CA SER A 233 -13.31 8.26 37.42
C SER A 233 -12.42 8.88 36.34
N ASN A 234 -12.21 10.20 36.47
CA ASN A 234 -11.40 11.03 35.57
C ASN A 234 -9.99 10.43 35.36
N ILE A 235 -9.84 9.61 34.33
CA ILE A 235 -8.55 9.13 33.84
C ILE A 235 -8.06 10.17 32.84
N THR A 236 -7.03 10.90 33.24
CA THR A 236 -6.36 11.93 32.44
C THR A 236 -5.93 11.33 31.10
N ILE A 237 -6.26 12.02 29.99
CA ILE A 237 -6.01 11.61 28.59
C ILE A 237 -4.58 11.10 28.35
N VAL A 238 -3.62 11.56 29.15
CA VAL A 238 -2.22 11.13 29.17
C VAL A 238 -2.06 9.63 29.45
N GLU A 239 -2.81 9.03 30.36
CA GLU A 239 -2.67 7.60 30.71
C GLU A 239 -3.22 6.69 29.60
N LYS A 240 -4.32 7.10 28.95
CA LYS A 240 -4.91 6.35 27.83
C LYS A 240 -4.03 6.41 26.58
N CYS A 241 -3.41 7.57 26.32
CA CYS A 241 -2.41 7.71 25.26
C CYS A 241 -1.14 6.93 25.58
N ARG A 242 -0.71 6.89 26.85
CA ARG A 242 0.46 6.11 27.30
C ARG A 242 0.25 4.62 27.05
N GLY A 243 -0.91 4.06 27.39
CA GLY A 243 -1.21 2.64 27.14
C GLY A 243 -1.27 2.28 25.66
N LEU A 244 -1.72 3.19 24.79
CA LEU A 244 -1.77 2.98 23.35
C LEU A 244 -0.39 3.13 22.69
N LEU A 245 0.39 4.14 23.10
CA LEU A 245 1.80 4.29 22.73
C LEU A 245 2.64 3.10 23.18
N GLN A 246 2.40 2.60 24.40
CA GLN A 246 3.11 1.45 24.93
C GLN A 246 2.82 0.18 24.11
N LYS A 247 1.58 -0.02 23.64
CA LYS A 247 1.25 -1.12 22.70
C LYS A 247 1.92 -1.00 21.34
N LEU A 248 2.16 0.22 20.85
CA LEU A 248 2.85 0.47 19.58
C LEU A 248 4.38 0.34 19.70
N THR A 249 4.95 0.61 20.89
CA THR A 249 6.38 0.43 21.16
C THR A 249 6.77 -1.00 21.54
N ASP A 250 5.78 -1.87 21.75
CA ASP A 250 5.96 -3.20 22.32
C ASP A 250 5.66 -4.28 21.26
N MET A 251 6.28 -4.14 20.08
CA MET A 251 6.26 -5.14 19.00
C MET A 251 7.69 -5.62 18.76
N ASP A 252 7.86 -6.92 18.56
CA ASP A 252 9.13 -7.47 18.11
C ASP A 252 9.42 -6.91 16.71
N THR A 253 10.63 -6.41 16.47
CA THR A 253 11.03 -5.87 15.17
C THR A 253 12.24 -6.60 14.62
N VAL A 254 12.24 -6.84 13.31
CA VAL A 254 13.35 -7.46 12.58
C VAL A 254 13.71 -6.53 11.42
N ARG A 255 14.98 -6.11 11.36
CA ARG A 255 15.50 -5.22 10.31
C ARG A 255 16.62 -5.91 9.56
N ILE A 256 16.64 -5.76 8.24
CA ILE A 256 17.63 -6.37 7.35
C ILE A 256 18.36 -5.26 6.61
N PHE A 257 19.70 -5.27 6.65
CA PHE A 257 20.55 -4.27 6.02
C PHE A 257 21.93 -4.84 5.65
N PRO A 258 22.63 -4.31 4.65
CA PRO A 258 22.18 -3.27 3.74
C PRO A 258 21.12 -3.82 2.76
N ASN A 259 20.23 -2.94 2.31
CA ASN A 259 19.30 -3.23 1.22
C ASN A 259 19.34 -2.02 0.28
N PRO A 260 19.92 -2.13 -0.93
CA PRO A 260 20.42 -3.35 -1.59
C PRO A 260 21.69 -3.96 -0.97
N VAL A 261 21.90 -5.28 -1.15
CA VAL A 261 23.10 -6.03 -0.71
C VAL A 261 23.90 -6.54 -1.92
N PRO A 262 25.22 -6.33 -2.02
CA PRO A 262 26.01 -6.92 -3.11
C PRO A 262 26.08 -8.45 -3.02
N ALA A 263 26.00 -9.15 -4.16
CA ALA A 263 26.15 -10.61 -4.20
C ALA A 263 27.50 -11.08 -3.60
N GLY A 264 27.49 -12.21 -2.90
CA GLY A 264 28.68 -12.75 -2.24
C GLY A 264 29.13 -12.03 -0.96
N THR A 265 28.37 -11.01 -0.50
CA THR A 265 28.64 -10.32 0.76
C THR A 265 27.69 -10.79 1.87
N SER A 266 27.83 -10.23 3.07
CA SER A 266 26.95 -10.55 4.19
C SER A 266 25.92 -9.48 4.45
N MET A 267 24.65 -9.88 4.58
CA MET A 267 23.59 -9.05 5.13
C MET A 267 23.50 -9.23 6.65
N GLN A 268 23.19 -8.15 7.35
CA GLN A 268 22.94 -8.12 8.78
C GLN A 268 21.44 -8.16 9.05
N ILE A 269 21.06 -8.91 10.08
CA ILE A 269 19.69 -9.01 10.55
C ILE A 269 19.67 -8.65 12.01
N ALA A 270 19.11 -7.48 12.29
CA ALA A 270 18.95 -6.97 13.65
C ALA A 270 17.57 -7.34 14.18
N PHE A 271 17.58 -8.05 15.29
CA PHE A 271 16.43 -8.39 16.11
C PHE A 271 16.31 -7.37 17.24
N ASP A 272 15.11 -6.86 17.48
CA ASP A 272 14.70 -6.17 18.70
C ASP A 272 13.45 -6.88 19.22
N VAL A 273 13.66 -7.87 20.09
CA VAL A 273 12.66 -8.83 20.56
C VAL A 273 12.47 -8.73 22.07
N LYS A 274 11.24 -8.98 22.56
CA LYS A 274 10.94 -8.93 24.00
C LYS A 274 11.54 -10.09 24.78
N LYS A 275 11.46 -11.29 24.20
CA LYS A 275 11.89 -12.55 24.80
C LYS A 275 13.16 -13.02 24.13
N ALA A 276 14.23 -13.06 24.92
CA ALA A 276 15.47 -13.72 24.58
C ALA A 276 15.34 -15.25 24.73
N GLY A 277 16.17 -16.00 24.02
CA GLY A 277 16.23 -17.46 24.04
C GLY A 277 15.35 -18.15 23.00
N GLU A 278 14.68 -17.40 22.12
CA GLU A 278 13.80 -17.97 21.09
C GLU A 278 14.56 -18.25 19.79
N THR A 279 14.10 -19.28 19.07
CA THR A 279 14.69 -19.70 17.79
C THR A 279 13.86 -19.19 16.63
N TYR A 280 14.54 -18.57 15.68
CA TYR A 280 13.97 -18.02 14.46
C TYR A 280 14.46 -18.80 13.25
N LEU A 281 13.58 -19.06 12.30
CA LEU A 281 13.91 -19.63 10.99
C LEU A 281 13.89 -18.52 9.96
N LEU A 282 15.06 -18.21 9.41
CA LEU A 282 15.19 -17.35 8.26
C LEU A 282 15.05 -18.18 6.99
N MET A 283 14.27 -17.68 6.04
CA MET A 283 14.10 -18.24 4.72
C MET A 283 14.18 -17.11 3.69
N MET A 284 15.11 -17.20 2.76
CA MET A 284 15.24 -16.31 1.61
C MET A 284 14.72 -17.04 0.38
N THR A 285 13.77 -16.43 -0.31
CA THR A 285 13.12 -16.99 -1.49
C THR A 285 13.24 -16.04 -2.66
N SER A 286 13.45 -16.59 -3.86
CA SER A 286 13.40 -15.81 -5.10
C SER A 286 11.95 -15.47 -5.46
N ILE A 287 11.76 -14.54 -6.40
CA ILE A 287 10.43 -14.21 -6.95
C ILE A 287 9.71 -15.40 -7.61
N SER A 288 10.44 -16.43 -8.04
CA SER A 288 9.86 -17.67 -8.58
C SER A 288 9.46 -18.67 -7.50
N GLY A 289 9.61 -18.31 -6.22
CA GLY A 289 9.28 -19.17 -5.07
C GLY A 289 10.36 -20.18 -4.69
N GLN A 290 11.49 -20.22 -5.42
CA GLN A 290 12.60 -21.10 -5.06
C GLN A 290 13.26 -20.61 -3.77
N VAL A 291 13.39 -21.50 -2.78
CA VAL A 291 14.14 -21.25 -1.55
C VAL A 291 15.63 -21.26 -1.85
N ILE A 292 16.29 -20.15 -1.54
CA ILE A 292 17.70 -19.89 -1.85
C ILE A 292 18.57 -20.13 -0.61
N LEU A 293 18.07 -19.74 0.56
CA LEU A 293 18.78 -19.87 1.82
C LEU A 293 17.77 -20.13 2.93
N THR A 294 18.08 -21.11 3.78
CA THR A 294 17.37 -21.34 5.04
C THR A 294 18.37 -21.39 6.17
N LYS A 295 18.19 -20.57 7.21
CA LYS A 295 19.10 -20.53 8.36
C LYS A 295 18.33 -20.42 9.67
N LYS A 296 18.64 -21.30 10.62
CA LYS A 296 18.14 -21.20 12.00
C LYS A 296 19.01 -20.22 12.78
N LEU A 297 18.37 -19.29 13.49
CA LEU A 297 19.00 -18.23 14.26
C LEU A 297 18.48 -18.30 15.69
N LEU A 298 19.39 -18.51 16.64
CA LEU A 298 19.07 -18.44 18.06
C LEU A 298 19.30 -17.01 18.55
N VAL A 299 18.24 -16.35 19.00
CA VAL A 299 18.30 -14.97 19.50
C VAL A 299 18.41 -15.03 21.02
N ARG A 300 19.62 -14.90 21.54
CA ARG A 300 19.96 -15.01 22.97
C ARG A 300 19.78 -13.70 23.73
N GLU A 301 19.80 -12.57 23.03
CA GLU A 301 19.67 -11.24 23.61
C GLU A 301 18.47 -10.52 23.02
N ARG A 302 17.88 -9.57 23.77
CA ARG A 302 16.75 -8.77 23.26
C ARG A 302 17.12 -8.01 22.00
N LYS A 303 18.34 -7.47 21.95
CA LYS A 303 18.91 -6.84 20.77
C LYS A 303 20.06 -7.67 20.28
N GLN A 304 19.89 -8.35 19.16
CA GLN A 304 20.94 -9.19 18.58
C GLN A 304 21.04 -8.92 17.10
N THR A 305 22.26 -8.84 16.58
CA THR A 305 22.50 -8.75 15.14
C THR A 305 23.22 -10.01 14.68
N ASN A 306 22.69 -10.65 13.64
CA ASN A 306 23.31 -11.82 13.03
C ASN A 306 23.73 -11.51 11.59
N SER A 307 24.97 -11.87 11.27
CA SER A 307 25.49 -11.78 9.91
C SER A 307 25.15 -13.05 9.11
N ILE A 308 24.62 -12.84 7.91
CA ILE A 308 24.15 -13.88 6.99
C ILE A 308 24.84 -13.69 5.65
N GLN A 309 25.62 -14.68 5.22
CA GLN A 309 26.28 -14.67 3.92
C GLN A 309 25.23 -14.87 2.81
N VAL A 310 25.23 -13.97 1.83
CA VAL A 310 24.40 -14.04 0.63
C VAL A 310 25.18 -14.82 -0.44
N PRO A 311 24.57 -15.84 -1.07
CA PRO A 311 25.28 -16.61 -2.10
C PRO A 311 25.70 -15.75 -3.30
N ILE A 312 26.75 -16.16 -4.03
CA ILE A 312 27.38 -15.35 -5.09
C ILE A 312 26.51 -15.25 -6.35
N HIS A 313 25.71 -16.28 -6.65
CA HIS A 313 24.92 -16.37 -7.89
C HIS A 313 23.46 -15.93 -7.72
N THR A 314 23.18 -15.03 -6.78
CA THR A 314 21.82 -14.64 -6.42
C THR A 314 21.55 -13.17 -6.69
N GLN A 315 21.81 -12.68 -7.90
CA GLN A 315 21.40 -11.33 -8.27
C GLN A 315 19.88 -11.29 -8.51
N GLY A 316 19.21 -10.28 -7.96
CA GLY A 316 17.77 -10.08 -8.17
C GLY A 316 16.99 -9.72 -6.91
N ASN A 317 15.67 -9.89 -7.00
CA ASN A 317 14.74 -9.58 -5.91
C ASN A 317 14.43 -10.84 -5.11
N TYR A 318 14.52 -10.74 -3.78
CA TYR A 318 14.25 -11.85 -2.87
C TYR A 318 13.28 -11.43 -1.76
N ALA A 319 12.40 -12.34 -1.37
CA ALA A 319 11.60 -12.22 -0.16
C ALA A 319 12.31 -12.97 0.97
N VAL A 320 12.66 -12.25 2.03
CA VAL A 320 13.21 -12.81 3.25
C VAL A 320 12.11 -12.88 4.29
N GLN A 321 11.80 -14.09 4.73
CA GLN A 321 10.87 -14.37 5.82
C GLN A 321 11.65 -14.84 7.04
N VAL A 322 11.31 -14.31 8.22
CA VAL A 322 11.89 -14.71 9.51
C VAL A 322 10.74 -15.14 10.40
N VAL A 323 10.68 -16.43 10.71
CA VAL A 323 9.59 -17.06 11.47
C VAL A 323 10.08 -17.44 12.86
N ASN A 324 9.42 -16.98 13.90
CA ASN A 324 9.65 -17.45 15.26
C ASN A 324 9.03 -18.85 15.41
N LEU A 325 9.83 -19.86 15.74
CA LEU A 325 9.37 -21.25 15.82
C LEU A 325 8.51 -21.54 17.06
N SER A 326 8.65 -20.75 18.12
CA SER A 326 7.87 -20.93 19.35
C SER A 326 6.49 -20.28 19.24
N THR A 327 6.38 -19.15 18.54
CA THR A 327 5.15 -18.35 18.46
C THR A 327 4.47 -18.38 17.09
N ASN A 328 5.10 -18.97 16.07
CA ASN A 328 4.69 -18.95 14.66
C ASN A 328 4.48 -17.54 14.07
N ARG A 329 4.96 -16.49 14.74
CA ARG A 329 4.96 -15.13 14.18
C ARG A 329 6.01 -15.02 13.08
N SER A 330 5.65 -14.39 11.97
CA SER A 330 6.57 -14.19 10.85
C SER A 330 6.75 -12.72 10.49
N PHE A 331 7.97 -12.38 10.12
CA PHE A 331 8.38 -11.07 9.60
C PHE A 331 8.83 -11.26 8.17
N SER A 332 8.33 -10.43 7.26
CA SER A 332 8.70 -10.50 5.84
C SER A 332 9.30 -9.18 5.39
N SER A 333 10.38 -9.25 4.62
CA SER A 333 11.03 -8.09 4.03
C SER A 333 11.55 -8.41 2.63
N LYS A 334 11.49 -7.43 1.73
CA LYS A 334 12.08 -7.55 0.39
C LYS A 334 13.55 -7.13 0.45
N VAL A 335 14.44 -7.97 -0.06
CA VAL A 335 15.88 -7.69 -0.18
C VAL A 335 16.26 -7.71 -1.65
N ILE A 336 17.00 -6.69 -2.08
CA ILE A 336 17.54 -6.57 -3.43
C ILE A 336 19.01 -6.98 -3.37
N VAL A 337 19.40 -7.99 -4.15
CA VAL A 337 20.80 -8.41 -4.29
C VAL A 337 21.34 -7.92 -5.63
N LEU A 338 22.45 -7.18 -5.59
CA LEU A 338 23.11 -6.58 -6.77
C LEU A 338 24.17 -7.49 -7.37
#